data_AF-A0A7J3TLL1-F1
#
_entry.id   AF-A0A7J3TLL1-F1
#
_cell.length_a   1.000
_cell.length_b   1.000
_cell.length_c   1.000
_cell.angle_alpha   90.00
_cell.angle_beta   90.00
_cell.angle_gamma   90.00
#
_symmetry.space_group_name_H-M   'P 1'
#
loop_
_entity.id
_entity.type
_entity.pdbx_description
1 polymer ?
#
loop_
_entity_poly.entity_id
_entity_poly.type
_entity_poly.pdbx_seq_one_letter_code
_entity_poly.pdbx_strand_id
1 'polypeptide(L)'
;ENFVFVDPVDENRNVAAALSPEKLQLFIFASSQFLRKPSIKFFFPNPPPPIPSEELLKKLSNFVGVCFKKPSMADDILYPQLRKAANNVATLLQQYDFKPLRKAWHANKYAFFAVELESITIEETKLHMGPPLHEKKHVKSFIDKWKEAEEAVSEPFFEKGRVWVKIKRKYTNAFHLLEEKFDEINFGKNLNEMKAEMKICGGKDLIKFKEYWEEFFCEKYPWER
;
A
#
# COMPACT_ATOMS: atom_id res chain seq x y z
N GLU A 1 9.37 -21.22 5.85
CA GLU A 1 9.61 -22.23 4.80
C GLU A 1 8.54 -22.11 3.74
N ASN A 2 8.89 -22.32 2.47
CA ASN A 2 7.90 -22.33 1.38
C ASN A 2 7.23 -23.71 1.33
N PHE A 3 5.90 -23.73 1.26
CA PHE A 3 5.15 -24.97 1.08
C PHE A 3 5.40 -25.54 -0.32
N VAL A 4 5.79 -26.81 -0.38
CA VAL A 4 6.08 -27.52 -1.63
C VAL A 4 5.10 -28.68 -1.77
N PHE A 5 4.36 -28.69 -2.88
CA PHE A 5 3.54 -29.82 -3.27
C PHE A 5 4.03 -30.32 -4.64
N VAL A 6 4.76 -31.42 -4.62
CA VAL A 6 5.46 -31.98 -5.79
C VAL A 6 4.45 -32.50 -6.81
N ASP A 7 4.62 -32.13 -8.06
CA ASP A 7 3.81 -32.63 -9.17
C ASP A 7 4.11 -34.13 -9.40
N PRO A 8 3.10 -35.03 -9.43
CA PRO A 8 3.32 -36.46 -9.65
C PRO A 8 3.86 -36.80 -11.06
N VAL A 9 3.83 -35.84 -12.01
CA VAL A 9 4.35 -36.03 -13.37
C VAL A 9 5.70 -35.34 -13.59
N ASP A 10 6.06 -34.36 -12.75
CA ASP A 10 7.32 -33.60 -12.84
C ASP A 10 7.86 -33.23 -11.45
N GLU A 11 8.86 -33.97 -10.98
CA GLU A 11 9.45 -33.79 -9.65
C GLU A 11 10.07 -32.40 -9.40
N ASN A 12 10.37 -31.64 -10.47
CA ASN A 12 10.92 -30.29 -10.38
C ASN A 12 9.85 -29.21 -10.25
N ARG A 13 8.56 -29.58 -10.34
CA ARG A 13 7.44 -28.63 -10.34
C ARG A 13 6.72 -28.61 -8.99
N ASN A 14 6.62 -27.42 -8.40
CA ASN A 14 5.74 -27.17 -7.25
C ASN A 14 4.34 -26.76 -7.74
N VAL A 15 3.35 -27.64 -7.60
CA VAL A 15 1.94 -27.38 -7.97
C VAL A 15 1.34 -26.24 -7.14
N ALA A 16 1.85 -26.02 -5.93
CA ALA A 16 1.40 -24.96 -5.04
C ALA A 16 2.18 -23.64 -5.19
N ALA A 17 2.99 -23.46 -6.24
CA ALA A 17 3.84 -22.27 -6.40
C ALA A 17 3.09 -20.92 -6.39
N ALA A 18 1.82 -20.92 -6.81
CA ALA A 18 0.96 -19.72 -6.80
C ALA A 18 0.29 -19.44 -5.43
N LEU A 19 0.36 -20.39 -4.48
CA LEU A 19 -0.28 -20.26 -3.17
C LEU A 19 0.56 -19.36 -2.26
N SER A 20 -0.01 -18.24 -1.80
CA SER A 20 0.69 -17.37 -0.84
C SER A 20 0.75 -18.01 0.55
N PRO A 21 1.80 -17.73 1.35
CA PRO A 21 1.90 -18.20 2.73
C PRO A 21 0.68 -17.82 3.57
N GLU A 22 0.16 -16.60 3.41
CA GLU A 22 -1.00 -16.11 4.16
C GLU A 22 -2.27 -16.89 3.81
N LYS A 23 -2.46 -17.22 2.52
CA LYS A 23 -3.61 -18.02 2.08
C LYS A 23 -3.52 -19.47 2.55
N LEU A 24 -2.33 -20.05 2.60
CA LEU A 24 -2.12 -21.37 3.19
C LEU A 24 -2.47 -21.38 4.69
N GLN A 25 -1.99 -20.40 5.45
CA GLN A 25 -2.30 -20.28 6.88
C GLN A 25 -3.81 -20.09 7.11
N LEU A 26 -4.45 -19.24 6.30
CA LEU A 26 -5.90 -19.06 6.34
C LEU A 26 -6.65 -20.38 6.07
N PHE A 27 -6.20 -21.17 5.10
CA PHE A 27 -6.80 -22.47 4.79
C PHE A 27 -6.64 -23.48 5.93
N ILE A 28 -5.45 -23.56 6.54
CA ILE A 28 -5.21 -24.44 7.70
C ILE A 28 -6.12 -24.02 8.87
N PHE A 29 -6.22 -22.72 9.14
CA PHE A 29 -7.08 -22.20 10.19
C PHE A 29 -8.57 -22.51 9.91
N ALA A 30 -9.05 -22.24 8.69
CA ALA A 30 -10.42 -22.54 8.28
C ALA A 30 -10.73 -24.04 8.42
N SER A 31 -9.80 -24.91 7.99
CA SER A 31 -9.93 -26.36 8.11
C SER A 31 -10.04 -26.80 9.57
N SER A 32 -9.21 -26.24 10.46
CA SER A 32 -9.32 -26.51 11.91
C SER A 32 -10.66 -26.04 12.49
N GLN A 33 -11.21 -24.91 12.04
CA GLN A 33 -12.51 -24.42 12.52
C GLN A 33 -13.65 -25.31 12.01
N PHE A 34 -13.59 -25.72 10.74
CA PHE A 34 -14.58 -26.60 10.13
C PHE A 34 -14.65 -27.95 10.85
N LEU A 35 -13.50 -28.57 11.14
CA LEU A 35 -13.44 -29.84 11.86
C LEU A 35 -14.00 -29.75 13.29
N ARG A 36 -13.86 -28.58 13.94
CA ARG A 36 -14.42 -28.36 15.29
C ARG A 36 -15.92 -28.13 15.28
N LYS A 37 -16.43 -27.34 14.33
CA LYS A 37 -17.85 -27.00 14.21
C LYS A 37 -18.24 -26.87 12.73
N PRO A 38 -18.58 -28.00 12.08
CA PRO A 38 -18.98 -28.00 10.69
C PRO A 38 -20.21 -27.11 10.47
N SER A 39 -20.22 -26.37 9.37
CA SER A 39 -21.33 -25.47 9.01
C SER A 39 -21.38 -25.26 7.50
N ILE A 40 -22.59 -25.09 6.98
CA ILE A 40 -22.81 -24.75 5.57
C ILE A 40 -22.18 -23.41 5.17
N LYS A 41 -21.96 -22.52 6.15
CA LYS A 41 -21.35 -21.19 5.95
C LYS A 41 -19.89 -21.23 5.49
N PHE A 42 -19.18 -22.34 5.70
CA PHE A 42 -17.84 -22.53 5.13
C PHE A 42 -17.86 -22.58 3.60
N PHE A 43 -18.98 -23.00 3.02
CA PHE A 43 -19.19 -23.11 1.59
C PHE A 43 -20.01 -21.95 1.04
N PHE A 44 -21.00 -21.48 1.81
CA PHE A 44 -21.93 -20.43 1.42
C PHE A 44 -22.02 -19.36 2.52
N PRO A 45 -21.00 -18.51 2.66
CA PRO A 45 -20.99 -17.45 3.67
C PRO A 45 -22.04 -16.37 3.32
N ASN A 46 -22.73 -15.84 4.32
CA ASN A 46 -23.61 -14.67 4.09
C ASN A 46 -22.75 -13.46 3.72
N PRO A 47 -23.18 -12.54 2.83
CA PRO A 47 -22.43 -11.34 2.48
C PRO A 47 -21.93 -10.54 3.71
N PRO A 48 -20.82 -9.79 3.58
CA PRO A 48 -20.37 -8.93 4.67
C PRO A 48 -21.49 -7.95 5.07
N PRO A 49 -21.57 -7.56 6.35
CA PRO A 49 -22.56 -6.59 6.79
C PRO A 49 -22.38 -5.27 6.03
N PRO A 50 -23.46 -4.66 5.54
CA PRO A 50 -23.34 -3.44 4.75
C PRO A 50 -22.80 -2.31 5.60
N ILE A 51 -21.92 -1.49 5.03
CA ILE A 51 -21.36 -0.31 5.71
C ILE A 51 -22.13 0.93 5.23
N PRO A 52 -22.70 1.75 6.14
CA PRO A 52 -23.29 3.03 5.77
C PRO A 52 -22.28 3.92 5.04
N SER A 53 -22.72 4.65 4.01
CA SER A 53 -21.82 5.44 3.16
C SER A 53 -20.97 6.44 3.94
N GLU A 54 -21.53 7.09 4.95
CA GLU A 54 -20.80 8.03 5.81
C GLU A 54 -19.68 7.36 6.62
N GLU A 55 -19.94 6.17 7.16
CA GLU A 55 -18.94 5.38 7.88
C GLU A 55 -17.84 4.89 6.93
N LEU A 56 -18.23 4.44 5.74
CA LEU A 56 -17.30 3.99 4.72
C LEU A 56 -16.39 5.14 4.25
N LEU A 57 -16.92 6.36 4.06
CA LEU A 57 -16.09 7.54 3.76
C LEU A 57 -15.07 7.83 4.86
N LYS A 58 -15.45 7.68 6.14
CA LYS A 58 -14.51 7.85 7.27
C LYS A 58 -13.39 6.81 7.21
N LYS A 59 -13.73 5.53 6.99
CA LYS A 59 -12.74 4.44 6.84
C LYS A 59 -11.83 4.64 5.63
N LEU A 60 -12.33 5.26 4.57
CA LEU A 60 -11.56 5.54 3.35
C LEU A 60 -10.81 6.89 3.35
N SER A 61 -10.93 7.68 4.42
CA SER A 61 -10.38 9.04 4.49
C SER A 61 -8.87 9.10 4.26
N ASN A 62 -8.15 8.05 4.70
CA ASN A 62 -6.70 7.95 4.57
C ASN A 62 -6.23 7.10 3.38
N PHE A 63 -7.12 6.78 2.44
CA PHE A 63 -6.74 6.10 1.20
C PHE A 63 -6.42 7.12 0.11
N VAL A 64 -5.28 6.89 -0.56
CA VAL A 64 -4.87 7.57 -1.78
C VAL A 64 -4.49 6.53 -2.82
N GLY A 65 -4.88 6.74 -4.07
CA GLY A 65 -4.63 5.78 -5.13
C GLY A 65 -4.99 6.31 -6.49
N VAL A 66 -5.27 5.37 -7.39
CA VAL A 66 -5.59 5.65 -8.79
C VAL A 66 -6.79 4.82 -9.20
N CYS A 67 -7.72 5.47 -9.89
CA CYS A 67 -8.96 4.89 -10.37
C CYS A 67 -9.09 5.09 -11.88
N PHE A 68 -9.57 4.07 -12.59
CA PHE A 68 -9.68 4.09 -14.04
C PHE A 68 -10.74 3.10 -14.55
N LYS A 69 -11.08 3.18 -15.83
CA LYS A 69 -11.95 2.18 -16.47
C LYS A 69 -11.18 0.88 -16.66
N LYS A 70 -11.79 -0.28 -16.38
CA LYS A 70 -11.08 -1.56 -16.57
C LYS A 70 -10.71 -1.73 -18.06
N PRO A 71 -9.44 -2.00 -18.39
CA PRO A 71 -9.03 -2.26 -19.76
C PRO A 71 -9.57 -3.61 -20.24
N SER A 72 -9.70 -3.78 -21.56
CA SER A 72 -10.03 -5.08 -22.16
C SER A 72 -8.82 -6.00 -22.07
N MET A 73 -8.70 -6.68 -20.93
CA MET A 73 -7.57 -7.53 -20.57
C MET A 73 -8.03 -8.65 -19.65
N ALA A 74 -7.39 -9.81 -19.76
CA ALA A 74 -7.61 -10.93 -18.87
C ALA A 74 -7.12 -10.64 -17.45
N ASP A 75 -7.82 -11.18 -16.46
CA ASP A 75 -7.58 -10.88 -15.04
C ASP A 75 -6.21 -11.37 -14.55
N ASP A 76 -5.71 -12.47 -15.12
CA ASP A 76 -4.38 -13.02 -14.88
C ASP A 76 -3.24 -12.07 -15.33
N ILE A 77 -3.50 -11.17 -16.28
CA ILE A 77 -2.56 -10.12 -16.68
C ILE A 77 -2.79 -8.83 -15.87
N LEU A 78 -4.04 -8.48 -15.57
CA LEU A 78 -4.41 -7.23 -14.91
C LEU A 78 -4.06 -7.22 -13.41
N TYR A 79 -4.45 -8.25 -12.66
CA TYR A 79 -4.28 -8.27 -11.20
C TYR A 79 -2.81 -8.21 -10.75
N PRO A 80 -1.86 -8.90 -11.41
CA PRO A 80 -0.44 -8.71 -11.11
C PRO A 80 0.04 -7.28 -11.31
N GLN A 81 -0.46 -6.58 -12.34
CA GLN A 81 -0.11 -5.18 -12.58
C GLN A 81 -0.74 -4.25 -11.53
N LEU A 82 -2.00 -4.45 -11.15
CA LEU A 82 -2.62 -3.69 -10.06
C LEU A 82 -1.86 -3.85 -8.73
N ARG A 83 -1.48 -5.08 -8.38
CA ARG A 83 -0.66 -5.37 -7.20
C ARG A 83 0.70 -4.67 -7.27
N LYS A 84 1.37 -4.73 -8.43
CA LYS A 84 2.65 -4.05 -8.66
C LYS A 84 2.50 -2.53 -8.54
N ALA A 85 1.47 -1.95 -9.12
CA ALA A 85 1.17 -0.52 -9.04
C ALA A 85 0.93 -0.09 -7.58
N ALA A 86 0.09 -0.81 -6.82
CA ALA A 86 -0.15 -0.54 -5.41
C ALA A 86 1.14 -0.60 -4.57
N ASN A 87 2.01 -1.59 -4.85
CA ASN A 87 3.30 -1.70 -4.18
C ASN A 87 4.22 -0.52 -4.49
N ASN A 88 4.32 -0.13 -5.76
CA ASN A 88 5.20 0.95 -6.19
C ASN A 88 4.73 2.31 -5.67
N VAL A 89 3.40 2.54 -5.62
CA VAL A 89 2.82 3.72 -4.95
C VAL A 89 3.16 3.71 -3.46
N ALA A 90 3.00 2.58 -2.77
CA ALA A 90 3.34 2.49 -1.35
C ALA A 90 4.84 2.76 -1.11
N THR A 91 5.73 2.23 -1.96
CA THR A 91 7.17 2.50 -1.89
C THR A 91 7.49 3.97 -2.11
N LEU A 92 6.88 4.61 -3.10
CA LEU A 92 7.05 6.05 -3.34
C LEU A 92 6.61 6.86 -2.10
N LEU A 93 5.40 6.58 -1.58
CA LEU A 93 4.86 7.25 -0.40
C LEU A 93 5.82 7.10 0.80
N GLN A 94 6.34 5.90 1.01
CA GLN A 94 7.30 5.62 2.09
C GLN A 94 8.63 6.37 1.93
N GLN A 95 9.13 6.52 0.70
CA GLN A 95 10.36 7.28 0.42
C GLN A 95 10.24 8.77 0.80
N TYR A 96 9.01 9.29 0.82
CA TYR A 96 8.70 10.67 1.20
C TYR A 96 8.08 10.76 2.62
N ASP A 97 8.43 9.80 3.49
CA ASP A 97 8.08 9.75 4.91
C ASP A 97 6.59 9.55 5.24
N PHE A 98 5.72 9.30 4.25
CA PHE A 98 4.37 8.81 4.54
C PHE A 98 4.46 7.38 5.06
N LYS A 99 3.47 6.95 5.86
CA LYS A 99 3.44 5.62 6.46
C LYS A 99 2.31 4.75 5.89
N PRO A 100 2.59 3.91 4.87
CA PRO A 100 1.64 2.93 4.38
C PRO A 100 1.24 1.92 5.45
N LEU A 101 -0.06 1.64 5.55
CA LEU A 101 -0.64 0.65 6.46
C LEU A 101 -1.13 -0.58 5.70
N ARG A 102 -2.04 -0.37 4.74
CA ARG A 102 -2.63 -1.42 3.90
C ARG A 102 -2.60 -1.02 2.44
N LYS A 103 -2.68 -2.01 1.57
CA LYS A 103 -2.78 -1.85 0.11
C LYS A 103 -4.06 -2.54 -0.36
N ALA A 104 -4.75 -1.91 -1.29
CA ALA A 104 -6.00 -2.41 -1.85
C ALA A 104 -5.98 -2.28 -3.36
N TRP A 105 -6.57 -3.25 -4.05
CA TRP A 105 -6.76 -3.20 -5.50
C TRP A 105 -7.92 -4.11 -5.90
N HIS A 106 -8.64 -3.70 -6.94
CA HIS A 106 -9.78 -4.43 -7.45
C HIS A 106 -10.09 -4.00 -8.89
N ALA A 107 -10.70 -4.89 -9.67
CA ALA A 107 -11.20 -4.59 -11.00
C ALA A 107 -12.54 -5.27 -11.29
N ASN A 108 -13.52 -4.48 -11.71
CA ASN A 108 -14.80 -4.90 -12.28
C ASN A 108 -15.06 -4.09 -13.56
N LYS A 109 -16.18 -3.39 -13.73
CA LYS A 109 -16.33 -2.37 -14.78
C LYS A 109 -15.28 -1.24 -14.67
N TYR A 110 -14.87 -0.91 -13.45
CA TYR A 110 -13.80 0.03 -13.13
C TYR A 110 -12.70 -0.69 -12.36
N ALA A 111 -11.51 -0.13 -12.36
CA ALA A 111 -10.39 -0.65 -11.59
C ALA A 111 -9.81 0.43 -10.68
N PHE A 112 -9.19 -0.01 -9.59
CA PHE A 112 -8.37 0.85 -8.75
C PHE A 112 -7.20 0.09 -8.13
N PHE A 113 -6.19 0.85 -7.74
CA PHE A 113 -5.20 0.46 -6.75
C PHE A 113 -4.98 1.63 -5.80
N ALA A 114 -4.89 1.36 -4.51
CA ALA A 114 -4.82 2.37 -3.47
C ALA A 114 -3.98 1.88 -2.28
N VAL A 115 -3.49 2.86 -1.52
CA VAL A 115 -2.72 2.67 -0.30
C VAL A 115 -3.39 3.44 0.82
N GLU A 116 -3.64 2.76 1.92
CA GLU A 116 -4.03 3.41 3.17
C GLU A 116 -2.78 3.93 3.87
N LEU A 117 -2.83 5.19 4.31
CA LEU A 117 -1.78 5.83 5.08
C LEU A 117 -2.20 5.98 6.54
N GLU A 118 -1.23 6.17 7.43
CA GLU A 118 -1.52 6.65 8.79
C GLU A 118 -2.15 8.06 8.76
N SER A 119 -1.68 8.91 7.84
CA SER A 119 -2.28 10.21 7.53
C SER A 119 -1.97 10.61 6.09
N ILE A 120 -2.95 11.24 5.41
CA ILE A 120 -2.78 11.84 4.09
C ILE A 120 -1.91 13.10 4.14
N THR A 121 -1.98 13.82 5.27
CA THR A 121 -1.20 15.03 5.51
C THR A 121 -0.26 14.79 6.68
N ILE A 122 1.03 15.00 6.46
CA ILE A 122 2.08 14.87 7.47
C ILE A 122 2.63 16.25 7.84
N GLU A 123 3.36 16.32 8.96
CA GLU A 123 3.95 17.57 9.44
C GLU A 123 4.84 18.23 8.37
N GLU A 124 4.96 19.56 8.40
CA GLU A 124 5.81 20.28 7.44
C GLU A 124 7.29 19.97 7.64
N THR A 125 7.71 19.59 8.84
CA THR A 125 9.12 19.52 9.21
C THR A 125 9.54 18.16 9.72
N LYS A 126 10.74 17.72 9.39
CA LYS A 126 11.32 16.46 9.87
C LYS A 126 12.73 16.65 10.42
N LEU A 127 13.13 15.74 11.30
CA LEU A 127 14.52 15.61 11.68
C LEU A 127 15.29 14.88 10.58
N HIS A 128 16.32 15.53 10.07
CA HIS A 128 17.26 14.96 9.12
C HIS A 128 18.50 14.49 9.86
N MET A 129 18.73 13.18 9.84
CA MET A 129 19.87 12.55 10.48
C MET A 129 21.13 12.74 9.64
N GLY A 130 22.18 13.25 10.27
CA GLY A 130 23.50 13.37 9.70
C GLY A 130 24.48 12.27 10.16
N PRO A 131 25.76 12.43 9.79
CA PRO A 131 26.80 11.47 10.11
C PRO A 131 27.11 11.39 11.63
N PRO A 132 27.73 10.28 12.08
CA PRO A 132 28.31 10.16 13.41
C PRO A 132 29.39 11.22 13.68
N LEU A 133 29.50 11.66 14.94
CA LEU A 133 30.44 12.73 15.33
C LEU A 133 31.93 12.42 15.08
N HIS A 134 32.30 11.14 15.04
CA HIS A 134 33.69 10.74 14.80
C HIS A 134 34.12 10.95 13.34
N GLU A 135 33.16 11.07 12.41
CA GLU A 135 33.41 11.31 10.98
C GLU A 135 33.57 12.81 10.69
N LYS A 136 34.61 13.44 11.26
CA LYS A 136 34.81 14.91 11.26
C LYS A 136 34.64 15.57 9.88
N LYS A 137 35.13 14.95 8.80
CA LYS A 137 34.99 15.47 7.43
C LYS A 137 33.53 15.51 6.99
N HIS A 138 32.79 14.43 7.20
CA HIS A 138 31.38 14.34 6.84
C HIS A 138 30.50 15.24 7.70
N VAL A 139 30.82 15.37 8.99
CA VAL A 139 30.13 16.31 9.90
C VAL A 139 30.29 17.75 9.39
N LYS A 140 31.51 18.16 9.03
CA LYS A 140 31.75 19.51 8.51
C LYS A 140 30.96 19.76 7.23
N SER A 141 31.03 18.86 6.25
CA SER A 141 30.26 18.99 5.00
C SER A 141 28.75 19.03 5.23
N PHE A 142 28.24 18.29 6.22
CA PHE A 142 26.83 18.33 6.58
C PHE A 142 26.42 19.69 7.15
N ILE A 143 27.21 20.24 8.08
CA ILE A 143 26.95 21.55 8.68
C ILE A 143 27.01 22.63 7.61
N ASP A 144 28.06 22.66 6.80
CA ASP A 144 28.25 23.66 5.74
C ASP A 144 27.07 23.65 4.75
N LYS A 145 26.57 22.46 4.38
CA LYS A 145 25.41 22.31 3.50
C LYS A 145 24.13 22.88 4.12
N TRP A 146 23.85 22.54 5.38
CA TRP A 146 22.53 22.80 5.99
C TRP A 146 22.42 24.14 6.69
N LYS A 147 23.55 24.81 6.98
CA LYS A 147 23.55 26.13 7.61
C LYS A 147 22.96 27.23 6.72
N GLU A 148 23.13 27.11 5.40
CA GLU A 148 22.66 28.09 4.42
C GLU A 148 21.49 27.56 3.56
N ALA A 149 21.01 26.35 3.85
CA ALA A 149 19.92 25.75 3.10
C ALA A 149 18.58 26.42 3.44
N GLU A 150 17.83 26.85 2.44
CA GLU A 150 16.51 27.45 2.61
C GLU A 150 15.50 26.50 3.27
N GLU A 151 15.69 25.19 3.07
CA GLU A 151 14.85 24.15 3.64
C GLU A 151 15.17 23.89 5.13
N ALA A 152 16.27 24.41 5.67
CA ALA A 152 16.61 24.25 7.07
C ALA A 152 15.77 25.19 7.95
N VAL A 153 15.10 24.60 8.94
CA VAL A 153 14.25 25.31 9.92
C VAL A 153 15.00 25.54 11.24
N SER A 154 16.11 24.83 11.45
CA SER A 154 16.99 25.03 12.59
C SER A 154 18.44 25.01 12.15
N GLU A 155 19.31 25.58 12.98
CA GLU A 155 20.74 25.30 12.89
C GLU A 155 21.02 23.81 13.14
N PRO A 156 22.08 23.23 12.55
CA PRO A 156 22.53 21.89 12.88
C PRO A 156 22.90 21.77 14.37
N PHE A 157 22.43 20.71 15.03
CA PHE A 157 22.67 20.45 16.44
C PHE A 157 23.14 19.01 16.68
N PHE A 158 23.70 18.76 17.87
CA PHE A 158 24.26 17.45 18.22
C PHE A 158 23.37 16.73 19.22
N GLU A 159 22.99 15.50 18.89
CA GLU A 159 22.17 14.67 19.77
C GLU A 159 22.52 13.19 19.56
N LYS A 160 22.65 12.43 20.66
CA LYS A 160 22.89 10.97 20.66
C LYS A 160 24.08 10.54 19.78
N GLY A 161 25.18 11.31 19.81
CA GLY A 161 26.41 10.98 19.10
C GLY A 161 26.38 11.24 17.58
N ARG A 162 25.38 11.98 17.09
CA ARG A 162 25.21 12.37 15.68
C ARG A 162 24.88 13.85 15.54
N VAL A 163 25.10 14.39 14.34
CA VAL A 163 24.59 15.72 13.95
C VAL A 163 23.19 15.58 13.34
N TRP A 164 22.31 16.52 13.65
CA TRP A 164 20.91 16.57 13.22
C TRP A 164 20.56 17.97 12.74
N VAL A 165 19.54 18.09 11.90
CA VAL A 165 18.95 19.38 11.52
C VAL A 165 17.45 19.20 11.26
N LYS A 166 16.64 20.19 11.64
CA LYS A 166 15.21 20.18 11.31
C LYS A 166 15.03 20.80 9.92
N ILE A 167 14.41 20.08 9.00
CA ILE A 167 14.21 20.51 7.61
C ILE A 167 12.74 20.50 7.21
N LYS A 168 12.36 21.32 6.23
CA LYS A 168 11.04 21.26 5.58
C LYS A 168 10.96 20.04 4.66
N ARG A 169 9.83 19.36 4.67
CA ARG A 169 9.51 18.30 3.71
C ARG A 169 9.14 18.93 2.38
N LYS A 170 9.57 18.28 1.29
CA LYS A 170 9.16 18.67 -0.06
C LYS A 170 7.65 18.47 -0.27
N TYR A 171 7.09 17.41 0.31
CA TYR A 171 5.66 17.11 0.23
C TYR A 171 5.11 16.85 1.62
N THR A 172 3.99 17.50 1.92
CA THR A 172 3.23 17.28 3.16
C THR A 172 1.91 16.59 2.90
N ASN A 173 1.44 16.57 1.64
CA ASN A 173 0.18 15.95 1.24
C ASN A 173 0.45 14.83 0.21
N ALA A 174 -0.15 13.65 0.47
CA ALA A 174 0.07 12.47 -0.36
C ALA A 174 -0.51 12.60 -1.78
N PHE A 175 -1.64 13.31 -1.97
CA PHE A 175 -2.21 13.57 -3.29
C PHE A 175 -1.25 14.42 -4.13
N HIS A 176 -0.73 15.50 -3.55
CA HIS A 176 0.21 16.38 -4.24
C HIS A 176 1.50 15.66 -4.67
N LEU A 177 2.05 14.81 -3.79
CA LEU A 177 3.19 13.96 -4.15
C LEU A 177 2.84 13.03 -5.32
N LEU A 178 1.67 12.39 -5.27
CA LEU A 178 1.27 11.44 -6.30
C LEU A 178 0.99 12.13 -7.63
N GLU A 179 0.49 13.36 -7.63
CA GLU A 179 0.29 14.22 -8.80
C GLU A 179 1.62 14.56 -9.47
N GLU A 180 2.60 15.09 -8.71
CA GLU A 180 3.89 15.48 -9.28
C GLU A 180 4.73 14.28 -9.75
N LYS A 181 4.58 13.12 -9.08
CA LYS A 181 5.37 11.91 -9.37
C LYS A 181 4.64 10.88 -10.22
N PHE A 182 3.43 11.16 -10.66
CA PHE A 182 2.55 10.18 -11.32
C PHE A 182 3.23 9.48 -12.51
N ASP A 183 3.88 10.26 -13.37
CA ASP A 183 4.49 9.76 -14.60
C ASP A 183 5.75 8.93 -14.35
N GLU A 184 6.44 9.16 -13.23
CA GLU A 184 7.64 8.42 -12.83
C GLU A 184 7.32 7.01 -12.30
N ILE A 185 6.09 6.77 -11.79
CA ILE A 185 5.74 5.50 -11.15
C ILE A 185 5.47 4.41 -12.19
N ASN A 186 6.15 3.27 -12.09
CA ASN A 186 5.88 2.14 -12.98
C ASN A 186 4.65 1.33 -12.50
N PHE A 187 3.53 1.39 -13.21
CA PHE A 187 2.32 0.62 -12.89
C PHE A 187 2.28 -0.78 -13.53
N GLY A 188 3.26 -1.13 -14.37
CA GLY A 188 3.22 -2.32 -15.23
C GLY A 188 3.08 -1.93 -16.70
N LYS A 189 3.51 -2.81 -17.61
CA LYS A 189 3.65 -2.51 -19.04
C LYS A 189 2.37 -1.91 -19.62
N ASN A 190 1.24 -2.60 -19.46
CA ASN A 190 -0.02 -2.17 -20.05
C ASN A 190 -0.66 -1.02 -19.27
N LEU A 191 -0.55 -1.02 -17.94
CA LEU A 191 -1.08 0.07 -17.13
C LEU A 191 -0.35 1.40 -17.38
N ASN A 192 0.95 1.36 -17.69
CA ASN A 192 1.71 2.56 -18.05
C ASN A 192 1.23 3.20 -19.36
N GLU A 193 0.82 2.39 -20.35
CA GLU A 193 0.32 2.87 -21.65
C GLU A 193 -1.00 3.67 -21.50
N MET A 194 -1.72 3.46 -20.40
CA MET A 194 -3.04 4.05 -20.15
C MET A 194 -3.05 5.15 -19.09
N LYS A 195 -1.87 5.63 -18.65
CA LYS A 195 -1.76 6.66 -17.59
C LYS A 195 -2.59 7.90 -17.85
N ALA A 196 -2.73 8.32 -19.11
CA ALA A 196 -3.52 9.49 -19.50
C ALA A 196 -5.03 9.34 -19.19
N GLU A 197 -5.54 8.11 -19.09
CA GLU A 197 -6.94 7.81 -18.76
C GLU A 197 -7.18 7.60 -17.26
N MET A 198 -6.10 7.60 -16.47
CA MET A 198 -6.15 7.34 -15.05
C MET A 198 -6.36 8.64 -14.25
N LYS A 199 -7.05 8.52 -13.11
CA LYS A 199 -7.26 9.64 -12.20
C LYS A 199 -6.79 9.26 -10.81
N ILE A 200 -6.01 10.14 -10.20
CA ILE A 200 -5.71 10.03 -8.76
C ILE A 200 -7.04 10.14 -8.01
N CYS A 201 -7.21 9.27 -7.03
CA CYS A 201 -8.49 9.10 -6.37
C CYS A 201 -8.33 8.88 -4.86
N GLY A 202 -9.33 9.36 -4.11
CA GLY A 202 -9.41 9.26 -2.66
C GLY A 202 -10.70 8.58 -2.20
N GLY A 203 -11.01 8.70 -0.91
CA GLY A 203 -12.19 8.02 -0.34
C GLY A 203 -13.52 8.33 -1.05
N LYS A 204 -13.71 9.56 -1.53
CA LYS A 204 -14.92 9.98 -2.29
C LYS A 204 -15.10 9.24 -3.61
N ASP A 205 -14.00 8.83 -4.25
CA ASP A 205 -14.03 8.08 -5.50
C ASP A 205 -14.08 6.58 -5.25
N LEU A 206 -13.38 6.12 -4.21
CA LEU A 206 -13.25 4.71 -3.85
C LEU A 206 -14.54 4.14 -3.29
N ILE A 207 -15.44 4.96 -2.72
CA ILE A 207 -16.73 4.52 -2.20
C ILE A 207 -17.62 3.80 -3.23
N LYS A 208 -17.41 4.05 -4.54
CA LYS A 208 -18.14 3.36 -5.61
C LYS A 208 -17.87 1.84 -5.65
N PHE A 209 -16.78 1.38 -5.03
CA PHE A 209 -16.45 -0.04 -4.89
C PHE A 209 -16.98 -0.63 -3.57
N LYS A 210 -18.24 -0.33 -3.23
CA LYS A 210 -18.84 -0.60 -1.91
C LYS A 210 -18.69 -2.06 -1.48
N GLU A 211 -19.07 -3.01 -2.34
CA GLU A 211 -19.00 -4.45 -2.07
C GLU A 211 -17.57 -4.91 -1.73
N TYR A 212 -16.56 -4.39 -2.44
CA TYR A 212 -15.16 -4.69 -2.16
C TYR A 212 -14.77 -4.18 -0.77
N TRP A 213 -15.17 -2.97 -0.41
CA TRP A 213 -14.79 -2.38 0.87
C TRP A 213 -15.51 -3.00 2.06
N GLU A 214 -16.75 -3.43 1.88
CA GLU A 214 -17.49 -4.18 2.90
C GLU A 214 -16.78 -5.50 3.21
N GLU A 215 -16.27 -6.20 2.20
CA GLU A 215 -15.43 -7.38 2.40
C GLU A 215 -14.07 -7.02 3.01
N PHE A 216 -13.40 -5.98 2.50
CA PHE A 216 -12.07 -5.56 2.94
C PHE A 216 -12.02 -5.12 4.40
N PHE A 217 -13.07 -4.46 4.90
CA PHE A 217 -13.17 -4.03 6.29
C PHE A 217 -13.92 -5.03 7.17
N CYS A 218 -14.34 -6.18 6.66
CA CYS A 218 -15.00 -7.20 7.47
C CYS A 218 -13.99 -7.85 8.41
N GLU A 219 -14.24 -7.73 9.72
CA GLU A 219 -13.41 -8.36 10.76
C GLU A 219 -13.76 -9.84 11.00
N LYS A 220 -14.86 -10.31 10.40
CA LYS A 220 -15.32 -11.70 10.50
C LYS A 220 -14.78 -12.52 9.35
N TYR A 221 -14.38 -13.75 9.64
CA TYR A 221 -14.06 -14.71 8.59
C TYR A 221 -15.32 -15.06 7.80
N PRO A 222 -15.20 -15.46 6.51
CA PRO A 222 -16.36 -15.82 5.70
C PRO A 222 -17.28 -16.86 6.38
N TRP A 223 -16.71 -17.89 7.00
CA TRP A 223 -17.49 -18.96 7.65
C TRP A 223 -18.17 -18.55 8.98
N GLU A 224 -17.87 -17.36 9.51
CA GLU A 224 -18.51 -16.83 10.71
C GLU A 224 -19.78 -16.02 10.41
N ARG A 225 -20.01 -15.67 9.15
CA ARG A 225 -21.15 -14.88 8.68
C ARG A 225 -22.22 -15.73 8.02
#